data_AF-A0A7C5EUU9-F1
#
_entry.id   AF-A0A7C5EUU9-F1
#
_cell.length_a   1.000
_cell.length_b   1.000
_cell.length_c   1.000
_cell.angle_alpha   90.00
_cell.angle_beta   90.00
_cell.angle_gamma   90.00
#
_symmetry.space_group_name_H-M   'P 1'
#
loop_
_entity.id
_entity.type
_entity.pdbx_description
1 polymer ?
#
loop_
_entity_poly.entity_id
_entity_poly.type
_entity_poly.pdbx_seq_one_letter_code
_entity_poly.pdbx_strand_id
1 'polypeptide(L)'
;MWRTAWWCALAAGLIPLAVRAQESAAPRDLFVTAGKSLVVDSPVNIQRVAVANPALAEAVAVTPREVLVNGLAPGETSLVIWQQGGNRLMFDLNVRPSTSTLEAVRRELAKELPGQDVSITFENNTVFLRGKVANVTSAERAVNIASTLGKVVNLLQVEVPPTDPQILLKVRFANVDRAASHELGVNFASTGAGNTIGSLTTGQFQGPMPGGLGKETEFSLSDALNVFLFRPDLNLAATIKALESRRLLETLAEPTVPAIDGKSASFLAGGEFPFPMIQGGAAVGTVTIQFREFGVRLNFLPRITPRGTIRLQVTPEVSSLDFANGLVFQGFTVPALSTRRVQTEIELESGQSFGIAGLLDNRVTEVWSKIPGLGDIPFLGKLFQSRARNKSNTELLVIVTPELVKPIPSGQPLPALRMQEPFLDGYTGEASKKQTLGVAGAGAARPVRDSIPIEELIRSLRYSGSNAPAEPSEPQAPAAQPAPAAAPAPATRSGGTTAG
;
A
#
# COMPACT_ATOMS: atom_id res chain seq x y z
N MET A 1 -26.21 37.27 -98.50
CA MET A 1 -27.40 37.36 -97.62
C MET A 1 -26.87 37.44 -96.19
N TRP A 2 -27.19 38.40 -95.31
CA TRP A 2 -27.99 39.64 -95.34
C TRP A 2 -27.02 40.85 -95.13
N ARG A 3 -27.19 42.06 -95.69
CA ARG A 3 -28.09 43.20 -95.31
C ARG A 3 -28.02 43.54 -93.80
N THR A 4 -27.96 44.78 -93.28
CA THR A 4 -27.86 46.20 -93.76
C THR A 4 -27.70 47.08 -92.48
N ALA A 5 -27.21 48.34 -92.43
CA ALA A 5 -26.49 49.26 -93.33
C ALA A 5 -25.98 50.50 -92.52
N TRP A 6 -25.26 51.43 -93.16
CA TRP A 6 -25.21 52.92 -92.99
C TRP A 6 -25.14 53.54 -91.56
N TRP A 7 -24.22 54.46 -91.25
CA TRP A 7 -24.18 55.83 -91.80
C TRP A 7 -22.82 56.55 -91.61
N CYS A 8 -22.63 57.69 -92.29
CA CYS A 8 -21.40 58.51 -92.25
C CYS A 8 -21.46 59.63 -91.20
N ALA A 9 -20.32 60.04 -90.65
CA ALA A 9 -20.10 61.40 -90.13
C ALA A 9 -18.61 61.79 -90.19
N LEU A 10 -18.30 62.96 -90.76
CA LEU A 10 -17.00 63.62 -90.60
C LEU A 10 -16.89 64.20 -89.18
N ALA A 11 -15.70 64.14 -88.59
CA ALA A 11 -15.28 65.05 -87.52
C ALA A 11 -13.80 65.41 -87.70
N ALA A 12 -13.47 66.68 -87.49
CA ALA A 12 -12.14 67.24 -87.77
C ALA A 12 -11.13 66.95 -86.66
N GLY A 13 -9.85 67.18 -86.96
CA GLY A 13 -8.73 66.72 -86.14
C GLY A 13 -8.55 67.42 -84.80
N LEU A 14 -7.91 66.70 -83.89
CA LEU A 14 -7.11 67.24 -82.79
C LEU A 14 -6.02 66.20 -82.47
N ILE A 15 -4.76 66.61 -82.55
CA ILE A 15 -3.62 65.76 -82.18
C ILE A 15 -3.62 65.67 -80.64
N PRO A 16 -3.78 64.49 -80.04
CA PRO A 16 -3.62 64.37 -78.59
C PRO A 16 -2.14 64.53 -78.26
N LEU A 17 -1.80 65.54 -77.45
CA LEU A 17 -0.54 65.47 -76.71
C LEU A 17 -0.62 64.25 -75.81
N ALA A 18 0.23 63.25 -76.09
CA ALA A 18 0.47 62.16 -75.18
C ALA A 18 1.18 62.70 -73.93
N VAL A 19 0.39 63.13 -72.94
CA VAL A 19 0.87 63.37 -71.59
C VAL A 19 1.39 62.03 -71.09
N ARG A 20 2.72 61.88 -71.12
CA ARG A 20 3.41 60.73 -70.56
C ARG A 20 3.16 60.74 -69.06
N ALA A 21 2.18 59.96 -68.62
CA ALA A 21 1.92 59.73 -67.20
C ALA A 21 3.23 59.22 -66.59
N GLN A 22 3.85 60.05 -65.76
CA GLN A 22 5.12 59.72 -65.13
C GLN A 22 4.83 58.59 -64.14
N GLU A 23 5.49 57.45 -64.35
CA GLU A 23 5.20 56.21 -63.65
C GLU A 23 5.49 56.38 -62.17
N SER A 24 4.42 56.54 -61.37
CA SER A 24 4.48 56.63 -59.92
C SER A 24 5.09 55.34 -59.39
N ALA A 25 6.35 55.40 -58.94
CA ALA A 25 7.03 54.26 -58.37
C ALA A 25 6.18 53.63 -57.27
N ALA A 26 5.91 52.32 -57.38
CA ALA A 26 5.18 51.59 -56.36
C ALA A 26 5.86 51.78 -54.99
N PRO A 27 5.09 51.93 -53.90
CA PRO A 27 5.66 52.12 -52.58
C PRO A 27 6.54 50.92 -52.21
N ARG A 28 7.66 51.22 -51.55
CA ARG A 28 8.61 50.19 -51.08
C ARG A 28 8.47 50.01 -49.57
N ASP A 29 8.37 48.76 -49.13
CA ASP A 29 8.28 48.45 -47.71
C ASP A 29 9.58 48.84 -46.98
N LEU A 30 9.43 49.52 -45.84
CA LEU A 30 10.52 49.87 -44.93
C LEU A 30 10.19 49.35 -43.52
N PHE A 31 11.09 48.59 -42.91
CA PHE A 31 10.89 48.06 -41.55
C PHE A 31 11.77 48.80 -40.54
N VAL A 32 11.16 49.38 -39.53
CA VAL A 32 11.85 50.02 -38.40
C VAL A 32 11.34 49.42 -37.09
N THR A 33 12.17 49.37 -36.05
CA THR A 33 11.73 48.95 -34.71
C THR A 33 11.42 50.18 -33.86
N ALA A 34 10.34 50.15 -33.07
CA ALA A 34 10.07 51.21 -32.09
C ALA A 34 11.27 51.37 -31.13
N GLY A 35 11.72 52.62 -30.94
CA GLY A 35 12.93 52.96 -30.19
C GLY A 35 14.25 52.81 -30.97
N LYS A 36 14.21 52.54 -32.29
CA LYS A 36 15.39 52.51 -33.17
C LYS A 36 15.22 53.45 -34.36
N SER A 37 16.36 53.80 -34.97
CA SER A 37 16.44 54.62 -36.16
C SER A 37 17.01 53.84 -37.34
N LEU A 38 16.58 54.19 -38.56
CA LEU A 38 17.06 53.65 -39.82
C LEU A 38 17.44 54.80 -40.75
N VAL A 39 18.61 54.74 -41.38
CA VAL A 39 19.02 55.70 -42.41
C VAL A 39 18.52 55.22 -43.77
N VAL A 40 17.94 56.13 -44.55
CA VAL A 40 17.45 55.91 -45.92
C VAL A 40 18.19 56.86 -46.86
N ASP A 41 18.94 56.27 -47.79
CA ASP A 41 19.74 57.01 -48.76
C ASP A 41 18.90 57.42 -49.98
N SER A 42 19.11 58.64 -50.44
CA SER A 42 18.50 59.21 -51.63
C SER A 42 19.56 59.46 -52.72
N PRO A 43 19.40 58.91 -53.94
CA PRO A 43 20.37 59.10 -55.03
C PRO A 43 20.45 60.56 -55.53
N VAL A 44 19.47 61.39 -55.17
CA VAL A 44 19.36 62.81 -55.55
C VAL A 44 19.10 63.64 -54.30
N ASN A 45 19.52 64.91 -54.31
CA ASN A 45 19.36 65.79 -53.16
C ASN A 45 17.88 65.92 -52.73
N ILE A 46 17.64 65.85 -51.43
CA ILE A 46 16.32 65.87 -50.81
C ILE A 46 15.86 67.33 -50.65
N GLN A 47 14.61 67.62 -51.07
CA GLN A 47 13.97 68.92 -50.84
C GLN A 47 13.11 68.94 -49.58
N ARG A 48 12.42 67.83 -49.29
CA ARG A 48 11.52 67.69 -48.13
C ARG A 48 11.31 66.22 -47.80
N VAL A 49 10.98 65.95 -46.54
CA VAL A 49 10.51 64.67 -46.03
C VAL A 49 9.19 64.89 -45.27
N ALA A 50 8.28 63.92 -45.30
CA ALA A 50 7.13 63.88 -44.40
C ALA A 50 6.72 62.43 -44.09
N VAL A 51 6.25 62.20 -42.87
CA VAL A 51 5.61 60.95 -42.44
C VAL A 51 4.11 61.20 -42.29
N ALA A 52 3.27 60.27 -42.71
CA ALA A 52 1.81 60.42 -42.65
C ALA A 52 1.27 60.47 -41.21
N ASN A 53 1.89 59.74 -40.27
CA ASN A 53 1.55 59.79 -38.84
C ASN A 53 2.81 60.02 -37.97
N PRO A 54 3.06 61.26 -37.49
CA PRO A 54 4.24 61.58 -36.68
C PRO A 54 4.22 60.95 -35.28
N ALA A 55 3.11 60.36 -34.83
CA ALA A 55 3.07 59.62 -33.55
C ALA A 55 3.64 58.20 -33.68
N LEU A 56 3.71 57.63 -34.89
CA LEU A 56 4.27 56.30 -35.14
C LEU A 56 5.74 56.35 -35.52
N ALA A 57 6.12 57.33 -36.35
CA ALA A 57 7.51 57.54 -36.73
C ALA A 57 7.79 59.01 -37.09
N GLU A 58 9.02 59.43 -36.87
CA GLU A 58 9.55 60.73 -37.26
C GLU A 58 10.62 60.53 -38.35
N ALA A 59 10.74 61.46 -39.30
CA ALA A 59 11.78 61.38 -40.32
C ALA A 59 12.45 62.75 -40.55
N VAL A 60 13.77 62.79 -40.40
CA VAL A 60 14.59 64.00 -40.44
C VAL A 60 15.69 63.84 -41.49
N ALA A 61 15.84 64.82 -42.39
CA ALA A 61 16.97 64.83 -43.32
C ALA A 61 18.24 65.24 -42.54
N VAL A 62 19.20 64.33 -42.42
CA VAL A 62 20.46 64.57 -41.66
C VAL A 62 21.53 65.15 -42.56
N THR A 63 21.56 64.73 -43.82
CA THR A 63 22.40 65.32 -44.87
C THR A 63 21.55 65.58 -46.12
N PRO A 64 22.05 66.31 -47.13
CA PRO A 64 21.29 66.55 -48.36
C PRO A 64 20.86 65.28 -49.11
N ARG A 65 21.35 64.09 -48.74
CA ARG A 65 21.03 62.81 -49.39
C ARG A 65 20.58 61.71 -48.44
N GLU A 66 20.53 61.93 -47.13
CA GLU A 66 20.19 60.89 -46.15
C GLU A 66 19.04 61.34 -45.25
N VAL A 67 18.06 60.44 -45.05
CA VAL A 67 16.94 60.62 -44.13
C VAL A 67 17.08 59.63 -42.98
N LEU A 68 17.12 60.13 -41.74
CA LEU A 68 17.00 59.31 -40.54
C LEU A 68 15.52 59.15 -40.19
N VAL A 69 15.05 57.90 -40.16
CA VAL A 69 13.68 57.52 -39.82
C VAL A 69 13.68 56.89 -38.43
N ASN A 70 13.10 57.57 -37.45
CA ASN A 70 12.96 57.13 -36.07
C ASN A 70 11.62 56.43 -35.87
N GLY A 71 11.61 55.16 -35.45
CA GLY A 71 10.39 54.48 -35.03
C GLY A 71 10.01 54.87 -33.60
N LEU A 72 8.84 55.48 -33.39
CA LEU A 72 8.37 55.94 -32.09
C LEU A 72 7.42 54.91 -31.44
N ALA A 73 6.39 54.49 -32.18
CA ALA A 73 5.37 53.55 -31.71
C ALA A 73 5.01 52.52 -32.80
N PRO A 74 4.65 51.28 -32.43
CA PRO A 74 4.37 50.22 -33.40
C PRO A 74 3.09 50.52 -34.20
N GLY A 75 3.13 50.24 -35.50
CA GLY A 75 2.04 50.51 -36.44
C GLY A 75 2.53 50.69 -37.87
N GLU A 76 1.60 51.00 -38.77
CA GLU A 76 1.89 51.23 -40.19
C GLU A 76 1.63 52.69 -40.56
N THR A 77 2.55 53.28 -41.33
CA THR A 77 2.44 54.66 -41.82
C THR A 77 3.21 54.81 -43.12
N SER A 78 2.96 55.84 -43.92
CA SER A 78 3.72 56.06 -45.17
C SER A 78 4.71 57.21 -45.01
N LEU A 79 5.90 57.04 -45.56
CA LEU A 79 6.98 58.02 -45.63
C LEU A 79 7.11 58.53 -47.08
N VAL A 80 7.13 59.85 -47.25
CA VAL A 80 7.27 60.51 -48.57
C VAL A 80 8.50 61.41 -48.57
N ILE A 81 9.39 61.16 -49.55
CA ILE A 81 10.62 61.93 -49.76
C ILE A 81 10.51 62.63 -51.12
N TRP A 82 10.60 63.97 -51.11
CA TRP A 82 10.62 64.79 -52.32
C TRP A 82 12.06 65.07 -52.74
N GLN A 83 12.39 64.74 -54.00
CA GLN A 83 13.73 64.88 -54.56
C GLN A 83 13.84 66.09 -55.49
N GLN A 84 15.05 66.66 -55.58
CA GLN A 84 15.37 67.69 -56.57
C GLN A 84 15.14 67.15 -57.99
N GLY A 85 14.41 67.89 -58.83
CA GLY A 85 13.92 67.42 -60.13
C GLY A 85 12.45 66.95 -60.14
N GLY A 86 11.74 67.06 -59.02
CA GLY A 86 10.29 66.85 -58.96
C GLY A 86 9.84 65.40 -58.74
N ASN A 87 10.79 64.46 -58.66
CA ASN A 87 10.51 63.06 -58.34
C ASN A 87 10.12 62.88 -56.87
N ARG A 88 9.36 61.83 -56.58
CA ARG A 88 8.88 61.48 -55.23
C ARG A 88 9.13 60.00 -54.97
N LEU A 89 9.73 59.68 -53.82
CA LEU A 89 9.79 58.32 -53.32
C LEU A 89 8.74 58.15 -52.23
N MET A 90 7.96 57.07 -52.32
CA MET A 90 6.99 56.67 -51.31
C MET A 90 7.43 55.34 -50.72
N PHE A 91 7.37 55.22 -49.40
CA PHE A 91 7.70 54.02 -48.66
C PHE A 91 6.56 53.72 -47.69
N ASP A 92 6.19 52.45 -47.56
CA ASP A 92 5.26 52.01 -46.53
C ASP A 92 6.08 51.50 -45.33
N LEU A 93 6.02 52.28 -44.25
CA LEU A 93 6.82 52.13 -43.04
C LEU A 93 6.05 51.29 -42.02
N ASN A 94 6.48 50.04 -41.85
CA ASN A 94 5.98 49.14 -40.83
C ASN A 94 6.90 49.21 -39.59
N VAL A 95 6.41 49.86 -38.54
CA VAL A 95 7.11 49.99 -37.25
C VAL A 95 6.77 48.78 -36.38
N ARG A 96 7.75 47.90 -36.16
CA ARG A 96 7.59 46.70 -35.34
C ARG A 96 7.83 47.00 -33.86
N PRO A 97 7.10 46.36 -32.92
CA PRO A 97 7.39 46.46 -31.50
C PRO A 97 8.76 45.87 -31.16
N SER A 98 9.41 46.40 -30.13
CA SER A 98 10.72 45.93 -29.67
C SER A 98 10.61 44.63 -28.86
N THR A 99 11.15 43.52 -29.40
CA THR A 99 11.17 42.22 -28.70
C THR A 99 12.17 42.16 -27.55
N SER A 100 13.11 43.10 -27.47
CA SER A 100 14.20 43.14 -26.49
C SER A 100 13.73 43.09 -25.03
N THR A 101 12.59 43.74 -24.72
CA THR A 101 12.02 43.76 -23.37
C THR A 101 11.38 42.42 -23.02
N LEU A 102 10.63 41.81 -23.96
CA LEU A 102 10.07 40.48 -23.81
C LEU A 102 11.16 39.41 -23.66
N GLU A 103 12.25 39.53 -24.43
CA GLU A 103 13.42 38.65 -24.32
C GLU A 103 14.17 38.83 -22.99
N ALA A 104 14.28 40.06 -22.47
CA ALA A 104 14.88 40.30 -21.16
C ALA A 104 14.06 39.64 -20.04
N VAL A 105 12.75 39.81 -20.06
CA VAL A 105 11.83 39.18 -19.09
C VAL A 105 11.83 37.66 -19.23
N ARG A 106 11.89 37.12 -20.46
CA ARG A 106 12.04 35.68 -20.69
C ARG A 106 13.36 35.12 -20.13
N ARG A 107 14.47 35.86 -20.24
CA ARG A 107 15.76 35.47 -19.64
C ARG A 107 15.70 35.50 -18.11
N GLU A 108 15.10 36.52 -17.51
CA GLU A 108 14.97 36.58 -16.05
C GLU A 108 14.05 35.49 -15.50
N LEU A 109 12.94 35.21 -16.20
CA LEU A 109 12.02 34.13 -15.85
C LEU A 109 12.70 32.75 -15.90
N ALA A 110 13.51 32.48 -16.93
CA ALA A 110 14.28 31.24 -17.05
C ALA A 110 15.40 31.10 -15.99
N LYS A 111 15.89 32.22 -15.45
CA LYS A 111 16.91 32.27 -14.40
C LYS A 111 16.32 32.07 -12.99
N GLU A 112 15.16 32.67 -12.71
CA GLU A 112 14.44 32.50 -11.44
C GLU A 112 13.69 31.16 -11.33
N LEU A 113 13.29 30.57 -12.46
CA LEU A 113 12.52 29.31 -12.52
C LEU A 113 13.26 28.22 -13.33
N PRO A 114 14.45 27.77 -12.89
CA PRO A 114 15.22 26.76 -13.61
C PRO A 114 14.45 25.44 -13.70
N GLY A 115 14.39 24.87 -14.90
CA GLY A 115 13.74 23.57 -15.16
C GLY A 115 12.21 23.58 -15.15
N GLN A 116 11.56 24.74 -15.05
CA GLN A 116 10.10 24.85 -15.12
C GLN A 116 9.67 25.24 -16.54
N ASP A 117 8.75 24.47 -17.15
CA ASP A 117 8.21 24.76 -18.48
C ASP A 117 7.24 25.95 -18.43
N VAL A 118 7.79 27.17 -18.38
CA VAL A 118 7.03 28.42 -18.39
C VAL A 118 7.22 29.16 -19.71
N SER A 119 6.13 29.30 -20.45
CA SER A 119 6.06 30.08 -21.69
C SER A 119 5.38 31.43 -21.44
N ILE A 120 5.95 32.47 -22.04
CA ILE A 120 5.44 33.84 -22.00
C ILE A 120 5.05 34.27 -23.42
N THR A 121 3.86 34.83 -23.57
CA THR A 121 3.37 35.44 -24.82
C THR A 121 2.85 36.84 -24.51
N PHE A 122 3.15 37.81 -25.37
CA PHE A 122 2.68 39.18 -25.24
C PHE A 122 1.84 39.57 -26.44
N GLU A 123 0.59 39.96 -26.21
CA GLU A 123 -0.39 40.27 -27.23
C GLU A 123 -1.34 41.35 -26.71
N ASN A 124 -1.60 42.40 -27.50
CA ASN A 124 -2.55 43.48 -27.18
C ASN A 124 -2.39 44.04 -25.75
N ASN A 125 -1.14 44.40 -25.39
CA ASN A 125 -0.75 44.92 -24.06
C ASN A 125 -1.04 43.96 -22.87
N THR A 126 -1.26 42.68 -23.17
CA THR A 126 -1.56 41.63 -22.20
C THR A 126 -0.51 40.52 -22.28
N VAL A 127 -0.04 40.08 -21.11
CA VAL A 127 0.96 39.02 -20.95
C VAL A 127 0.26 37.73 -20.56
N PHE A 128 0.41 36.68 -21.35
CA PHE A 128 -0.08 35.34 -21.02
C PHE A 128 1.09 34.48 -20.52
N LEU A 129 0.97 34.00 -19.28
CA LEU A 129 1.88 33.02 -18.69
C LEU A 129 1.22 31.64 -18.75
N ARG A 130 1.76 30.72 -19.55
CA ARG A 130 1.26 29.33 -19.66
C ARG A 130 2.40 28.37 -19.34
N GLY A 131 2.12 27.33 -18.57
CA GLY A 131 3.16 26.40 -18.18
C GLY A 131 2.85 25.58 -16.95
N LYS A 132 3.83 24.78 -16.54
CA LYS A 132 3.84 24.10 -15.23
C LYS A 132 4.84 24.77 -14.30
N VAL A 133 4.48 24.90 -13.04
CA VAL A 133 5.33 25.45 -11.98
C VAL A 133 5.33 24.57 -10.74
N ALA A 134 6.45 24.50 -10.03
CA ALA A 134 6.65 23.54 -8.94
C ALA A 134 5.81 23.84 -7.68
N ASN A 135 5.42 25.10 -7.46
CA ASN A 135 4.63 25.53 -6.31
C ASN A 135 3.99 26.91 -6.55
N VAL A 136 3.10 27.33 -5.65
CA VAL A 136 2.39 28.62 -5.72
C VAL A 136 3.36 29.81 -5.68
N THR A 137 4.42 29.76 -4.88
CA THR A 137 5.42 30.83 -4.79
C THR A 137 6.19 31.03 -6.12
N SER A 138 6.49 29.96 -6.85
CA SER A 138 7.02 30.05 -8.21
C SER A 138 6.02 30.68 -9.19
N ALA A 139 4.73 30.39 -9.05
CA ALA A 139 3.67 31.04 -9.83
C ALA A 139 3.60 32.56 -9.56
N GLU A 140 3.64 32.96 -8.29
CA GLU A 140 3.63 34.37 -7.87
C GLU A 140 4.86 35.13 -8.38
N ARG A 141 6.06 34.54 -8.28
CA ARG A 141 7.28 35.13 -8.86
C ARG A 141 7.16 35.31 -10.37
N ALA A 142 6.63 34.31 -11.09
CA ALA A 142 6.40 34.41 -12.53
C ALA A 142 5.48 35.59 -12.89
N VAL A 143 4.37 35.74 -12.16
CA VAL A 143 3.41 36.85 -12.33
C VAL A 143 4.07 38.20 -12.03
N ASN A 144 4.85 38.31 -10.96
CA ASN A 144 5.55 39.54 -10.59
C ASN A 144 6.57 39.96 -11.67
N ILE A 145 7.37 39.01 -12.18
CA ILE A 145 8.32 39.24 -13.27
C ILE A 145 7.58 39.68 -14.55
N ALA A 146 6.49 39.00 -14.90
CA ALA A 146 5.67 39.32 -16.07
C ALA A 146 4.95 40.67 -15.98
N SER A 147 4.60 41.13 -14.77
CA SER A 147 3.89 42.40 -14.56
C SER A 147 4.66 43.64 -15.07
N THR A 148 5.98 43.51 -15.22
CA THR A 148 6.86 44.55 -15.80
C THR A 148 6.55 44.85 -17.28
N LEU A 149 5.87 43.94 -18.00
CA LEU A 149 5.50 44.11 -19.41
C LEU A 149 4.07 44.64 -19.62
N GLY A 150 3.20 44.61 -18.59
CA GLY A 150 1.79 45.00 -18.70
C GLY A 150 0.84 44.10 -17.92
N LYS A 151 -0.42 44.02 -18.38
CA LYS A 151 -1.48 43.27 -17.69
C LYS A 151 -1.25 41.77 -17.81
N VAL A 152 -1.04 41.06 -16.69
CA VAL A 152 -0.79 39.61 -16.70
C VAL A 152 -2.08 38.80 -16.59
N VAL A 153 -2.19 37.75 -17.39
CA VAL A 153 -3.17 36.66 -17.25
C VAL A 153 -2.40 35.40 -16.87
N ASN A 154 -2.62 34.92 -15.65
CA ASN A 154 -1.99 33.72 -15.12
C ASN A 154 -2.75 32.47 -15.59
N LEU A 155 -2.09 31.64 -16.40
CA LEU A 155 -2.56 30.33 -16.87
C LEU A 155 -1.56 29.22 -16.48
N LEU A 156 -0.81 29.43 -15.39
CA LEU A 156 0.15 28.46 -14.85
C LEU A 156 -0.57 27.37 -14.08
N GLN A 157 -0.10 26.12 -14.24
CA GLN A 157 -0.58 24.96 -13.48
C GLN A 157 0.47 24.58 -12.44
N VAL A 158 0.06 24.38 -11.19
CA VAL A 158 0.95 23.88 -10.14
C VAL A 158 1.09 22.38 -10.27
N GLU A 159 2.32 21.88 -10.34
CA GLU A 159 2.60 20.44 -10.36
C GLU A 159 2.39 19.84 -8.97
N VAL A 160 1.52 18.84 -8.87
CA VAL A 160 1.26 18.13 -7.61
C VAL A 160 2.39 17.13 -7.39
N PRO A 161 3.13 17.20 -6.27
CA PRO A 161 4.21 16.26 -6.00
C PRO A 161 3.67 14.82 -5.88
N PRO A 162 4.44 13.80 -6.30
CA PRO A 162 4.05 12.41 -6.11
C PRO A 162 3.92 12.09 -4.61
N THR A 163 3.00 11.19 -4.27
CA THR A 163 2.82 10.72 -2.90
C THR A 163 4.06 9.95 -2.43
N ASP A 164 4.48 10.19 -1.18
CA ASP A 164 5.57 9.44 -0.57
C ASP A 164 5.29 7.92 -0.61
N PRO A 165 6.29 7.10 -0.97
CA PRO A 165 6.12 5.65 -1.01
C PRO A 165 5.85 5.08 0.38
N GLN A 166 4.91 4.14 0.46
CA GLN A 166 4.53 3.45 1.70
C GLN A 166 4.97 2.00 1.65
N ILE A 167 5.57 1.53 2.74
CA ILE A 167 6.03 0.16 2.92
C ILE A 167 5.09 -0.52 3.92
N LEU A 168 4.38 -1.54 3.49
CA LEU A 168 3.64 -2.45 4.36
C LEU A 168 4.61 -3.53 4.84
N LEU A 169 4.87 -3.60 6.14
CA LEU A 169 5.61 -4.70 6.74
C LEU A 169 4.62 -5.77 7.23
N LYS A 170 4.75 -6.98 6.69
CA LYS A 170 4.11 -8.19 7.22
C LYS A 170 5.16 -8.94 8.04
N VAL A 171 4.84 -9.25 9.29
CA VAL A 171 5.68 -10.13 10.13
C VAL A 171 4.85 -11.35 10.50
N ARG A 172 5.49 -12.53 10.53
CA ARG A 172 4.86 -13.80 10.91
C ARG A 172 5.67 -14.41 12.03
N PHE A 173 5.05 -14.57 13.19
CA PHE A 173 5.58 -15.27 14.35
C PHE A 173 4.89 -16.61 14.48
N ALA A 174 5.61 -17.70 14.21
CA ALA A 174 5.15 -19.05 14.50
C ALA A 174 5.91 -19.57 15.73
N ASN A 175 5.19 -19.91 16.79
CA ASN A 175 5.72 -20.54 17.99
C ASN A 175 4.95 -21.84 18.24
N VAL A 176 5.67 -22.96 18.37
CA VAL A 176 5.10 -24.28 18.64
C VAL A 176 5.81 -24.87 19.86
N ASP A 177 5.05 -25.14 20.91
CA ASP A 177 5.55 -25.77 22.13
C ASP A 177 4.90 -27.15 22.31
N ARG A 178 5.73 -28.18 22.46
CA ARG A 178 5.33 -29.59 22.54
C ARG A 178 5.95 -30.21 23.79
N ALA A 179 5.13 -30.47 24.79
CA ALA A 179 5.54 -31.19 25.99
C ALA A 179 4.94 -32.60 26.03
N ALA A 180 5.75 -33.59 26.39
CA ALA A 180 5.32 -34.95 26.63
C ALA A 180 5.97 -35.48 27.92
N SER A 181 5.15 -35.84 28.90
CA SER A 181 5.60 -36.54 30.11
C SER A 181 5.17 -38.00 30.09
N HIS A 182 6.01 -38.87 30.62
CA HIS A 182 5.71 -40.27 30.94
C HIS A 182 6.14 -40.51 32.39
N GLU A 183 5.21 -40.97 33.20
CA GLU A 183 5.43 -41.33 34.60
C GLU A 183 5.02 -42.79 34.82
N LEU A 184 5.99 -43.64 35.17
CA LEU A 184 5.74 -45.01 35.60
C LEU A 184 6.36 -45.20 36.99
N GLY A 185 5.58 -45.64 37.97
CA GLY A 185 6.11 -45.97 39.29
C GLY A 185 5.13 -46.79 40.13
N VAL A 186 5.68 -47.41 41.18
CA VAL A 186 4.92 -48.20 42.15
C VAL A 186 5.29 -47.73 43.56
N ASN A 187 4.27 -47.59 44.40
CA ASN A 187 4.39 -47.35 45.83
C ASN A 187 3.68 -48.49 46.58
N PHE A 188 4.22 -48.89 47.73
CA PHE A 188 3.65 -49.92 48.60
C PHE A 188 3.37 -49.34 49.98
N ALA A 189 2.31 -49.80 50.64
CA ALA A 189 2.00 -49.45 52.02
C ALA A 189 1.58 -50.68 52.82
N SER A 190 1.90 -50.68 54.11
CA SER A 190 1.51 -51.70 55.07
C SER A 190 0.65 -51.08 56.16
N THR A 191 -0.49 -51.70 56.45
CA THR A 191 -1.43 -51.32 57.52
C THR A 191 -1.26 -52.18 58.77
N GLY A 192 -0.23 -53.04 58.81
CA GLY A 192 -0.02 -54.02 59.87
C GLY A 192 0.57 -55.35 59.41
N ALA A 193 1.05 -55.46 58.17
CA ALA A 193 1.82 -56.61 57.72
C ALA A 193 3.05 -56.79 58.62
N GLY A 194 3.22 -57.97 59.22
CA GLY A 194 4.29 -58.21 60.20
C GLY A 194 4.26 -57.27 61.42
N ASN A 195 3.07 -56.82 61.85
CA ASN A 195 2.87 -55.85 62.93
C ASN A 195 3.60 -54.50 62.70
N THR A 196 3.89 -54.16 61.44
CA THR A 196 4.60 -52.93 61.06
C THR A 196 3.71 -52.08 60.15
N ILE A 197 3.42 -50.85 60.56
CA ILE A 197 2.75 -49.84 59.73
C ILE A 197 3.83 -49.01 59.04
N GLY A 198 3.70 -48.76 57.75
CA GLY A 198 4.69 -47.98 56.99
C GLY A 198 4.41 -47.95 55.49
N SER A 199 5.28 -47.27 54.74
CA SER A 199 5.22 -47.25 53.28
C SER A 199 6.63 -47.36 52.67
N LEU A 200 6.71 -47.97 51.49
CA LEU A 200 7.88 -47.97 50.64
C LEU A 200 7.50 -47.24 49.36
N THR A 201 8.14 -46.10 49.11
CA THR A 201 7.91 -45.29 47.92
C THR A 201 9.11 -45.35 46.98
N THR A 202 8.84 -45.31 45.68
CA THR A 202 9.86 -45.07 44.65
C THR A 202 10.14 -43.56 44.43
N GLY A 203 9.52 -42.69 45.22
CA GLY A 203 9.87 -41.26 45.34
C GLY A 203 9.33 -40.34 44.23
N GLN A 204 8.71 -40.88 43.18
CA GLN A 204 8.23 -40.11 42.04
C GLN A 204 6.84 -39.47 42.24
N PHE A 205 5.99 -40.08 43.07
CA PHE A 205 4.68 -39.55 43.46
C PHE A 205 4.39 -39.97 44.90
N GLN A 206 3.55 -39.20 45.59
CA GLN A 206 3.14 -39.52 46.96
C GLN A 206 2.38 -40.84 46.98
N GLY A 207 2.87 -41.81 47.77
CA GLY A 207 2.16 -43.07 48.00
C GLY A 207 0.99 -42.88 48.97
N PRO A 208 0.06 -43.84 49.05
CA PRO A 208 -0.96 -43.85 50.09
C PRO A 208 -0.26 -43.93 51.45
N MET A 209 -0.48 -42.91 52.30
CA MET A 209 -0.03 -42.97 53.68
C MET A 209 -1.09 -43.71 54.51
N PRO A 210 -0.73 -44.82 55.19
CA PRO A 210 -1.62 -45.45 56.16
C PRO A 210 -1.72 -44.52 57.39
N GLY A 211 -2.93 -44.07 57.69
CA GLY A 211 -3.22 -43.16 58.81
C GLY A 211 -4.31 -43.72 59.72
N GLY A 212 -4.21 -43.42 61.02
CA GLY A 212 -5.25 -43.80 61.99
C GLY A 212 -4.76 -43.72 63.43
N LEU A 213 -5.47 -42.98 64.28
CA LEU A 213 -5.39 -43.10 65.73
C LEU A 213 -6.50 -44.06 66.20
N GLY A 214 -6.36 -45.36 65.95
CA GLY A 214 -7.37 -46.33 66.36
C GLY A 214 -7.22 -47.72 65.72
N LYS A 215 -8.26 -48.55 65.90
CA LYS A 215 -8.37 -49.89 65.31
C LYS A 215 -8.86 -49.90 63.85
N GLU A 216 -9.23 -48.74 63.31
CA GLU A 216 -9.61 -48.58 61.91
C GLU A 216 -8.46 -47.91 61.16
N THR A 217 -8.13 -48.41 59.97
CA THR A 217 -7.06 -47.87 59.13
C THR A 217 -7.65 -47.06 57.99
N GLU A 218 -7.39 -45.76 57.99
CA GLU A 218 -7.73 -44.88 56.88
C GLU A 218 -6.57 -44.81 55.88
N PHE A 219 -6.90 -44.65 54.61
CA PHE A 219 -5.96 -44.36 53.54
C PHE A 219 -6.32 -43.02 52.90
N SER A 220 -5.35 -42.10 52.85
CA SER A 220 -5.48 -40.90 52.04
C SER A 220 -4.92 -41.14 50.63
N LEU A 221 -5.73 -40.79 49.62
CA LEU A 221 -5.34 -40.80 48.21
C LEU A 221 -5.12 -39.34 47.77
N SER A 222 -3.89 -39.04 47.34
CA SER A 222 -3.45 -37.69 46.95
C SER A 222 -3.56 -37.40 45.45
N ASP A 223 -3.74 -38.43 44.62
CA ASP A 223 -3.90 -38.34 43.16
C ASP A 223 -4.87 -39.46 42.71
N ALA A 224 -5.95 -39.06 42.02
CA ALA A 224 -7.06 -39.91 41.62
C ALA A 224 -6.79 -40.73 40.34
N LEU A 225 -5.71 -40.45 39.61
CA LEU A 225 -5.31 -41.19 38.40
C LEU A 225 -4.46 -42.44 38.72
N ASN A 226 -4.28 -42.76 39.99
CA ASN A 226 -3.51 -43.91 40.44
C ASN A 226 -4.37 -45.19 40.54
N VAL A 227 -3.83 -46.31 40.10
CA VAL A 227 -4.46 -47.63 40.31
C VAL A 227 -4.09 -48.13 41.72
N PHE A 228 -5.08 -48.24 42.59
CA PHE A 228 -4.93 -48.74 43.96
C PHE A 228 -5.33 -50.22 44.06
N LEU A 229 -4.47 -51.02 44.71
CA LEU A 229 -4.68 -52.44 44.96
C LEU A 229 -4.47 -52.69 46.45
N PHE A 230 -5.48 -53.20 47.16
CA PHE A 230 -5.37 -53.54 48.59
C PHE A 230 -5.71 -55.00 48.86
N ARG A 231 -4.90 -55.63 49.71
CA ARG A 231 -5.07 -57.00 50.19
C ARG A 231 -5.26 -56.99 51.71
N PRO A 232 -6.51 -57.05 52.21
CA PRO A 232 -6.79 -57.00 53.64
C PRO A 232 -6.30 -58.26 54.38
N ASP A 233 -6.14 -59.39 53.67
CA ASP A 233 -5.59 -60.63 54.21
C ASP A 233 -4.09 -60.53 54.53
N LEU A 234 -3.36 -59.65 53.84
CA LEU A 234 -1.93 -59.41 54.04
C LEU A 234 -1.63 -58.05 54.68
N ASN A 235 -2.64 -57.22 54.96
CA ASN A 235 -2.50 -55.83 55.39
C ASN A 235 -1.55 -55.02 54.48
N LEU A 236 -1.62 -55.27 53.15
CA LEU A 236 -0.70 -54.71 52.16
C LEU A 236 -1.47 -53.98 51.05
N ALA A 237 -1.06 -52.75 50.77
CA ALA A 237 -1.51 -51.96 49.63
C ALA A 237 -0.36 -51.76 48.61
N ALA A 238 -0.73 -51.66 47.35
CA ALA A 238 0.13 -51.20 46.26
C ALA A 238 -0.60 -50.11 45.46
N THR A 239 0.14 -49.16 44.93
CA THR A 239 -0.37 -48.07 44.10
C THR A 239 0.53 -47.92 42.89
N ILE A 240 -0.06 -48.01 41.70
CA ILE A 240 0.65 -47.94 40.44
C ILE A 240 0.23 -46.65 39.74
N LYS A 241 1.22 -45.82 39.38
CA LYS A 241 1.04 -44.68 38.48
C LYS A 241 1.62 -45.02 37.13
N ALA A 242 0.81 -44.88 36.08
CA ALA A 242 1.19 -45.09 34.69
C ALA A 242 0.54 -43.99 33.84
N LEU A 243 1.12 -42.79 33.88
CA LEU A 243 0.56 -41.58 33.26
C LEU A 243 1.39 -41.18 32.04
N GLU A 244 0.73 -41.05 30.89
CA GLU A 244 1.25 -40.32 29.73
C GLU A 244 0.47 -39.00 29.59
N SER A 245 1.18 -37.88 29.51
CA SER A 245 0.58 -36.58 29.20
C SER A 245 1.25 -35.99 27.97
N ARG A 246 0.46 -35.49 27.02
CA ARG A 246 0.93 -34.75 25.84
C ARG A 246 0.25 -33.40 25.79
N ARG A 247 1.02 -32.35 25.52
CA ARG A 247 0.55 -30.96 25.37
C ARG A 247 1.15 -30.39 24.10
N LEU A 248 0.32 -29.76 23.30
CA LEU A 248 0.69 -29.02 22.10
C LEU A 248 0.07 -27.64 22.22
N LEU A 249 0.90 -26.61 22.14
CA LEU A 249 0.49 -25.22 22.00
C LEU A 249 1.08 -24.69 20.71
N GLU A 250 0.22 -24.22 19.81
CA GLU A 250 0.63 -23.48 18.61
C GLU A 250 0.16 -22.04 18.74
N THR A 251 1.00 -21.10 18.32
CA THR A 251 0.69 -19.67 18.35
C THR A 251 1.24 -19.03 17.07
N LEU A 252 0.33 -18.57 16.22
CA LEU A 252 0.64 -17.80 15.02
C LEU A 252 0.17 -16.35 15.23
N ALA A 253 1.08 -15.40 15.13
CA ALA A 253 0.75 -13.98 15.10
C ALA A 253 1.27 -13.33 13.81
N GLU A 254 0.38 -12.65 13.08
CA GLU A 254 0.70 -12.01 11.79
C GLU A 254 0.40 -10.50 11.82
N PRO A 255 1.16 -9.68 12.56
CA PRO A 255 0.97 -8.22 12.54
C PRO A 255 1.37 -7.63 11.18
N THR A 256 0.52 -6.73 10.67
CA THR A 256 0.71 -6.04 9.40
C THR A 256 0.60 -4.53 9.60
N VAL A 257 1.67 -3.77 9.29
CA VAL A 257 1.75 -2.34 9.63
C VAL A 257 2.35 -1.55 8.46
N PRO A 258 1.69 -0.50 7.96
CA PRO A 258 2.26 0.41 6.96
C PRO A 258 3.11 1.50 7.60
N ALA A 259 4.16 1.93 6.90
CA ALA A 259 4.99 3.08 7.25
C ALA A 259 5.43 3.85 6.00
N ILE A 260 5.72 5.14 6.16
CA ILE A 260 6.30 5.98 5.09
C ILE A 260 7.82 5.74 5.04
N ASP A 261 8.42 5.83 3.85
CA ASP A 261 9.88 5.75 3.69
C ASP A 261 10.64 6.68 4.67
N GLY A 262 11.61 6.14 5.39
CA GLY A 262 12.40 6.86 6.38
C GLY A 262 11.65 7.26 7.66
N LYS A 263 10.42 6.79 7.89
CA LYS A 263 9.65 7.05 9.12
C LYS A 263 9.47 5.77 9.94
N SER A 264 9.81 5.85 11.23
CA SER A 264 9.58 4.75 12.17
C SER A 264 8.09 4.54 12.39
N ALA A 265 7.66 3.28 12.49
CA ALA A 265 6.33 2.89 12.89
C ALA A 265 6.38 1.83 14.00
N SER A 266 5.41 1.92 14.90
CA SER A 266 5.22 1.01 16.01
C SER A 266 3.79 0.46 16.02
N PHE A 267 3.64 -0.76 16.52
CA PHE A 267 2.38 -1.45 16.71
C PHE A 267 2.45 -2.30 17.97
N LEU A 268 1.37 -2.29 18.76
CA LEU A 268 1.20 -3.12 19.94
C LEU A 268 -0.21 -3.73 19.89
N ALA A 269 -0.28 -5.06 19.89
CA ALA A 269 -1.52 -5.81 20.07
C ALA A 269 -1.36 -6.71 21.30
N GLY A 270 -2.06 -6.36 22.38
CA GLY A 270 -1.80 -6.95 23.68
C GLY A 270 -2.62 -6.29 24.79
N GLY A 271 -2.14 -6.40 26.02
CA GLY A 271 -2.74 -5.77 27.18
C GLY A 271 -1.69 -5.46 28.24
N GLU A 272 -2.12 -4.91 29.36
CA GLU A 272 -1.27 -4.68 30.52
C GLU A 272 -1.67 -5.63 31.66
N PHE A 273 -0.68 -6.16 32.39
CA PHE A 273 -0.93 -6.88 33.63
C PHE A 273 -0.36 -6.11 34.83
N PRO A 274 -1.09 -6.06 35.97
CA PRO A 274 -0.59 -5.44 37.19
C PRO A 274 0.45 -6.34 37.87
N PHE A 275 1.52 -5.74 38.39
CA PHE A 275 2.47 -6.38 39.29
C PHE A 275 2.68 -5.50 40.53
N PRO A 276 2.57 -6.06 41.75
CA PRO A 276 2.78 -5.32 42.99
C PRO A 276 4.27 -5.07 43.21
N MET A 277 4.63 -3.85 43.57
CA MET A 277 5.95 -3.49 44.09
C MET A 277 5.85 -2.87 45.47
N ILE A 278 6.76 -3.25 46.37
CA ILE A 278 6.85 -2.66 47.71
C ILE A 278 7.69 -1.39 47.60
N GLN A 279 7.09 -0.24 47.86
CA GLN A 279 7.82 1.02 47.89
C GLN A 279 8.49 1.18 49.27
N GLY A 280 9.82 1.19 49.30
CA GLY A 280 10.59 1.26 50.54
C GLY A 280 10.40 2.58 51.28
N GLY A 281 9.90 2.52 52.51
CA GLY A 281 9.68 3.65 53.41
C GLY A 281 9.65 3.21 54.88
N ALA A 282 9.91 4.14 55.80
CA ALA A 282 10.19 3.84 57.22
C ALA A 282 9.00 3.32 58.07
N ALA A 283 7.81 3.19 57.48
CA ALA A 283 6.65 2.54 58.09
C ALA A 283 5.93 1.71 57.02
N VAL A 284 5.59 0.45 57.36
CA VAL A 284 4.82 -0.57 56.61
C VAL A 284 4.79 -0.33 55.09
N GLY A 285 5.69 -1.00 54.35
CA GLY A 285 5.90 -0.80 52.92
C GLY A 285 4.60 -0.80 52.10
N THR A 286 4.25 0.37 51.57
CA THR A 286 3.08 0.56 50.72
C THR A 286 3.23 -0.29 49.45
N VAL A 287 2.21 -1.08 49.14
CA VAL A 287 2.14 -1.88 47.91
C VAL A 287 1.59 -0.99 46.79
N THR A 288 2.47 -0.60 45.87
CA THR A 288 2.11 0.15 44.66
C THR A 288 1.93 -0.84 43.52
N ILE A 289 0.85 -0.70 42.75
CA ILE A 289 0.62 -1.50 41.54
C ILE A 289 1.30 -0.80 40.36
N GLN A 290 2.24 -1.47 39.72
CA GLN A 290 2.79 -1.03 38.42
C GLN A 290 2.19 -1.91 37.32
N PHE A 291 2.00 -1.36 36.12
CA PHE A 291 1.49 -2.08 34.97
C PHE A 291 2.61 -2.42 33.99
N ARG A 292 2.55 -3.61 33.38
CA ARG A 292 3.47 -4.05 32.32
C ARG A 292 2.71 -4.56 31.12
N GLU A 293 3.01 -3.97 29.97
CA GLU A 293 2.54 -4.43 28.66
C GLU A 293 3.03 -5.86 28.36
N PHE A 294 2.14 -6.67 27.78
CA PHE A 294 2.44 -7.95 27.15
C PHE A 294 1.64 -8.09 25.85
N GLY A 295 2.05 -8.99 24.98
CA GLY A 295 1.45 -9.22 23.65
C GLY A 295 2.48 -9.11 22.53
N VAL A 296 1.99 -8.81 21.33
CA VAL A 296 2.79 -8.67 20.10
C VAL A 296 3.13 -7.19 19.89
N ARG A 297 4.42 -6.85 19.98
CA ARG A 297 4.95 -5.50 19.68
C ARG A 297 5.82 -5.57 18.43
N LEU A 298 5.61 -4.65 17.49
CA LEU A 298 6.42 -4.51 16.29
C LEU A 298 6.89 -3.07 16.18
N ASN A 299 8.21 -2.86 16.24
CA ASN A 299 8.83 -1.57 15.91
C ASN A 299 9.69 -1.76 14.65
N PHE A 300 9.56 -0.88 13.66
CA PHE A 300 10.39 -0.92 12.46
C PHE A 300 10.60 0.45 11.82
N LEU A 301 11.72 0.59 11.12
CA LEU A 301 12.08 1.73 10.30
C LEU A 301 12.44 1.23 8.89
N PRO A 302 11.59 1.46 7.88
CA PRO A 302 11.92 1.16 6.50
C PRO A 302 12.73 2.30 5.86
N ARG A 303 13.62 1.93 4.93
CA ARG A 303 14.30 2.87 4.05
C ARG A 303 14.49 2.28 2.66
N ILE A 304 13.99 2.93 1.63
CA ILE A 304 14.21 2.54 0.22
C ILE A 304 15.66 2.89 -0.14
N THR A 305 16.38 1.94 -0.73
CA THR A 305 17.75 2.15 -1.21
C THR A 305 17.76 2.62 -2.67
N PRO A 306 18.85 3.26 -3.15
CA PRO A 306 19.01 3.57 -4.57
C PRO A 306 18.99 2.36 -5.52
N ARG A 307 19.04 1.12 -4.99
CA ARG A 307 18.94 -0.13 -5.76
C ARG A 307 17.50 -0.60 -5.95
N GLY A 308 16.51 0.07 -5.34
CA GLY A 308 15.11 -0.37 -5.33
C GLY A 308 14.80 -1.44 -4.27
N THR A 309 15.78 -1.86 -3.47
CA THR A 309 15.57 -2.71 -2.28
C THR A 309 15.06 -1.88 -1.10
N ILE A 310 14.41 -2.55 -0.15
CA ILE A 310 13.90 -2.00 1.09
C ILE A 310 14.81 -2.47 2.22
N ARG A 311 15.53 -1.53 2.83
CA ARG A 311 16.27 -1.75 4.06
C ARG A 311 15.31 -1.60 5.24
N LEU A 312 15.35 -2.56 6.17
CA LEU A 312 14.51 -2.59 7.35
C LEU A 312 15.37 -2.70 8.59
N GLN A 313 15.28 -1.74 9.50
CA GLN A 313 15.61 -1.97 10.91
C GLN A 313 14.33 -2.46 11.59
N VAL A 314 14.38 -3.65 12.20
CA VAL A 314 13.18 -4.36 12.68
C VAL A 314 13.45 -4.94 14.07
N THR A 315 12.59 -4.58 15.03
CA THR A 315 12.62 -5.05 16.42
C THR A 315 11.24 -5.59 16.79
N PRO A 316 10.93 -6.84 16.42
CA PRO A 316 9.64 -7.45 16.69
C PRO A 316 9.74 -8.33 17.95
N GLU A 317 8.68 -8.32 18.75
CA GLU A 317 8.60 -8.90 20.08
C GLU A 317 7.26 -9.58 20.29
N VAL A 318 7.27 -10.78 20.84
CA VAL A 318 6.07 -11.49 21.32
C VAL A 318 6.28 -11.83 22.77
N SER A 319 5.31 -11.44 23.60
CA SER A 319 5.31 -11.69 25.03
C SER A 319 3.98 -12.26 25.49
N SER A 320 4.02 -13.28 26.34
CA SER A 320 2.84 -13.96 26.88
C SER A 320 2.97 -14.14 28.39
N LEU A 321 1.83 -14.10 29.10
CA LEU A 321 1.78 -14.40 30.52
C LEU A 321 2.04 -15.90 30.75
N ASP A 322 2.94 -16.21 31.68
CA ASP A 322 3.31 -17.55 32.10
C ASP A 322 2.90 -17.75 33.56
N PHE A 323 1.78 -18.44 33.75
CA PHE A 323 1.24 -18.76 35.07
C PHE A 323 1.94 -19.95 35.74
N ALA A 324 2.72 -20.75 34.99
CA ALA A 324 3.41 -21.93 35.54
C ALA A 324 4.70 -21.54 36.27
N ASN A 325 5.38 -20.49 35.80
CA ASN A 325 6.59 -19.92 36.43
C ASN A 325 6.30 -18.63 37.24
N GLY A 326 5.03 -18.39 37.59
CA GLY A 326 4.60 -17.20 38.34
C GLY A 326 4.94 -17.22 39.83
N LEU A 327 4.96 -16.03 40.45
CA LEU A 327 5.10 -15.87 41.90
C LEU A 327 3.74 -15.89 42.57
N VAL A 328 3.54 -16.78 43.54
CA VAL A 328 2.35 -16.78 44.41
C VAL A 328 2.67 -16.03 45.71
N PHE A 329 1.96 -14.94 45.98
CA PHE A 329 2.12 -14.14 47.20
C PHE A 329 0.74 -13.82 47.81
N GLN A 330 0.54 -14.21 49.07
CA GLN A 330 -0.72 -13.99 49.82
C GLN A 330 -2.01 -14.44 49.07
N GLY A 331 -1.90 -15.49 48.25
CA GLY A 331 -3.02 -16.02 47.45
C GLY A 331 -3.19 -15.37 46.07
N PHE A 332 -2.45 -14.30 45.75
CA PHE A 332 -2.38 -13.72 44.42
C PHE A 332 -1.27 -14.38 43.60
N THR A 333 -1.60 -14.80 42.38
CA THR A 333 -0.62 -15.32 41.41
C THR A 333 -0.21 -14.21 40.45
N VAL A 334 1.05 -13.78 40.54
CA VAL A 334 1.66 -12.84 39.59
C VAL A 334 2.37 -13.67 38.51
N PRO A 335 1.86 -13.72 37.26
CA PRO A 335 2.49 -14.52 36.21
C PRO A 335 3.87 -13.99 35.85
N ALA A 336 4.77 -14.88 35.44
CA ALA A 336 5.99 -14.52 34.76
C ALA A 336 5.68 -14.03 33.33
N LEU A 337 6.66 -13.39 32.68
CA LEU A 337 6.51 -12.87 31.32
C LEU A 337 7.45 -13.59 30.35
N SER A 338 6.91 -14.53 29.56
CA SER A 338 7.67 -15.23 28.52
C SER A 338 7.85 -14.31 27.32
N THR A 339 9.03 -13.70 27.18
CA THR A 339 9.32 -12.70 26.13
C THR A 339 10.27 -13.25 25.08
N ARG A 340 9.90 -13.15 23.80
CA ARG A 340 10.72 -13.47 22.62
C ARG A 340 10.91 -12.18 21.82
N ARG A 341 12.13 -11.65 21.75
CA ARG A 341 12.48 -10.42 21.02
C ARG A 341 13.69 -10.67 20.15
N VAL A 342 13.67 -10.14 18.93
CA VAL A 342 14.86 -10.01 18.06
C VAL A 342 15.03 -8.53 17.69
N GLN A 343 16.26 -8.13 17.38
CA GLN A 343 16.58 -6.82 16.81
C GLN A 343 17.60 -7.04 15.70
N THR A 344 17.28 -6.63 14.48
CA THR A 344 18.15 -6.84 13.32
C THR A 344 17.95 -5.74 12.26
N GLU A 345 18.92 -5.63 11.35
CA GLU A 345 18.85 -4.81 10.15
C GLU A 345 19.07 -5.70 8.92
N ILE A 346 18.16 -5.63 7.96
CA ILE A 346 18.16 -6.46 6.74
C ILE A 346 17.84 -5.61 5.51
N GLU A 347 18.13 -6.12 4.32
CA GLU A 347 17.79 -5.49 3.04
C GLU A 347 17.13 -6.53 2.13
N LEU A 348 15.91 -6.25 1.66
CA LEU A 348 15.04 -7.17 0.93
C LEU A 348 14.40 -6.50 -0.29
N GLU A 349 14.05 -7.25 -1.31
CA GLU A 349 13.19 -6.78 -2.40
C GLU A 349 11.71 -6.70 -1.96
N SER A 350 10.91 -5.88 -2.64
CA SER A 350 9.47 -5.76 -2.36
C SER A 350 8.75 -7.09 -2.65
N GLY A 351 8.10 -7.65 -1.63
CA GLY A 351 7.45 -8.96 -1.64
C GLY A 351 8.36 -10.13 -1.25
N GLN A 352 9.65 -9.90 -1.03
CA GLN A 352 10.60 -10.94 -0.62
C GLN A 352 10.44 -11.26 0.87
N SER A 353 10.27 -12.55 1.20
CA SER A 353 10.19 -13.01 2.59
C SER A 353 11.56 -13.48 3.09
N PHE A 354 11.90 -13.15 4.34
CA PHE A 354 13.14 -13.59 4.98
C PHE A 354 12.94 -13.99 6.45
N GLY A 355 13.55 -15.10 6.85
CA GLY A 355 13.56 -15.56 8.24
C GLY A 355 14.62 -14.81 9.05
N ILE A 356 14.20 -13.96 9.99
CA ILE A 356 15.10 -13.13 10.80
C ILE A 356 15.50 -13.76 12.14
N ALA A 357 14.73 -14.74 12.62
CA ALA A 357 15.06 -15.51 13.81
C ALA A 357 14.48 -16.92 13.72
N GLY A 358 15.23 -17.88 14.27
CA GLY A 358 14.80 -19.25 14.47
C GLY A 358 15.38 -19.80 15.76
N LEU A 359 14.58 -20.56 16.52
CA LEU A 359 15.04 -21.30 17.71
C LEU A 359 14.38 -22.67 17.73
N LEU A 360 15.16 -23.69 18.04
CA LEU A 360 14.72 -25.05 18.35
C LEU A 360 15.35 -25.45 19.69
N ASP A 361 14.57 -25.45 20.76
CA ASP A 361 14.94 -26.03 22.05
C ASP A 361 14.33 -27.45 22.16
N ASN A 362 15.12 -28.41 22.63
CA ASN A 362 14.71 -29.80 22.79
C ASN A 362 15.34 -30.35 24.07
N ARG A 363 14.59 -30.29 25.16
CA ARG A 363 15.03 -30.68 26.50
C ARG A 363 14.36 -31.99 26.89
N VAL A 364 15.18 -32.97 27.27
CA VAL A 364 14.72 -34.24 27.84
C VAL A 364 15.29 -34.37 29.23
N THR A 365 14.41 -34.32 30.23
CA THR A 365 14.74 -34.57 31.63
C THR A 365 14.26 -35.98 31.98
N GLU A 366 15.15 -36.82 32.49
CA GLU A 366 14.80 -38.17 32.94
C GLU A 366 15.26 -38.37 34.38
N VAL A 367 14.32 -38.70 35.26
CA VAL A 367 14.55 -39.04 36.66
C VAL A 367 14.23 -40.53 36.82
N TRP A 368 15.19 -41.29 37.33
CA TRP A 368 15.04 -42.71 37.60
C TRP A 368 15.36 -42.98 39.07
N SER A 369 14.43 -43.61 39.76
CA SER A 369 14.51 -43.94 41.17
C SER A 369 14.29 -45.43 41.36
N LYS A 370 14.97 -46.03 42.33
CA LYS A 370 14.82 -47.46 42.64
C LYS A 370 14.96 -47.72 44.13
N ILE A 371 14.28 -48.76 44.61
CA ILE A 371 14.50 -49.28 45.96
C ILE A 371 15.82 -50.09 45.94
N PRO A 372 16.82 -49.76 46.79
CA PRO A 372 18.07 -50.53 46.86
C PRO A 372 17.82 -52.02 47.15
N GLY A 373 18.56 -52.89 46.47
CA GLY A 373 18.37 -54.35 46.55
C GLY A 373 17.19 -54.84 45.72
N LEU A 374 15.95 -54.51 46.10
CA LEU A 374 14.74 -55.00 45.42
C LEU A 374 14.64 -54.55 43.96
N GLY A 375 15.10 -53.34 43.65
CA GLY A 375 15.10 -52.79 42.29
C GLY A 375 16.05 -53.49 41.33
N ASP A 376 17.03 -54.25 41.81
CA ASP A 376 18.09 -54.88 41.00
C ASP A 376 17.81 -56.39 40.72
N ILE A 377 16.69 -56.92 41.21
CA ILE A 377 16.30 -58.33 40.98
C ILE A 377 15.91 -58.54 39.51
N PRO A 378 16.45 -59.56 38.80
CA PRO A 378 16.02 -59.90 37.44
C PRO A 378 14.52 -60.17 37.34
N PHE A 379 13.90 -59.71 36.25
CA PHE A 379 12.45 -59.76 35.96
C PHE A 379 11.55 -58.95 36.93
N LEU A 380 11.70 -59.11 38.25
CA LEU A 380 10.84 -58.49 39.26
C LEU A 380 11.24 -57.06 39.63
N GLY A 381 12.51 -56.68 39.47
CA GLY A 381 13.04 -55.38 39.90
C GLY A 381 12.35 -54.18 39.26
N LYS A 382 11.74 -54.34 38.07
CA LYS A 382 10.94 -53.29 37.42
C LYS A 382 9.71 -52.84 38.23
N LEU A 383 9.20 -53.66 39.15
CA LEU A 383 8.11 -53.30 40.07
C LEU A 383 8.59 -52.47 41.27
N PHE A 384 9.91 -52.35 41.47
CA PHE A 384 10.56 -51.61 42.56
C PHE A 384 11.43 -50.46 42.03
N GLN A 385 11.14 -50.03 40.80
CA GLN A 385 11.74 -48.88 40.11
C GLN A 385 10.63 -47.91 39.69
N SER A 386 10.98 -46.64 39.54
CA SER A 386 10.14 -45.64 38.89
C SER A 386 10.95 -44.79 37.91
N ARG A 387 10.25 -44.28 36.89
CA ARG A 387 10.83 -43.50 35.80
C ARG A 387 9.90 -42.32 35.49
N ALA A 388 10.41 -41.10 35.67
CA ALA A 388 9.81 -39.88 35.16
C ALA A 388 10.61 -39.43 33.94
N ARG A 389 9.97 -39.30 32.79
CA ARG A 389 10.59 -38.74 31.58
C ARG A 389 9.76 -37.58 31.10
N ASN A 390 10.32 -36.38 31.15
CA ASN A 390 9.70 -35.16 30.63
C ASN A 390 10.48 -34.70 29.40
N LYS A 391 9.79 -34.50 28.28
CA LYS A 391 10.37 -34.01 27.02
C LYS A 391 9.62 -32.75 26.60
N SER A 392 10.35 -31.64 26.44
CA SER A 392 9.81 -30.37 25.95
C SER A 392 10.57 -29.92 24.69
N ASN A 393 9.82 -29.67 23.63
CA ASN A 393 10.31 -29.18 22.34
C ASN A 393 9.65 -27.83 22.03
N THR A 394 10.45 -26.77 21.94
CA THR A 394 9.95 -25.42 21.63
C THR A 394 10.59 -24.93 20.34
N GLU A 395 9.75 -24.58 19.37
CA GLU A 395 10.12 -24.10 18.04
C GLU A 395 9.61 -22.67 17.86
N LEU A 396 10.49 -21.76 17.45
CA LEU A 396 10.17 -20.37 17.10
C LEU A 396 10.70 -20.08 15.71
N LEU A 397 9.88 -19.47 14.85
CA LEU A 397 10.27 -18.93 13.56
C LEU A 397 9.67 -17.53 13.40
N VAL A 398 10.51 -16.56 13.02
CA VAL A 398 10.11 -15.17 12.75
C VAL A 398 10.46 -14.82 11.31
N ILE A 399 9.44 -14.58 10.49
CA ILE A 399 9.56 -14.22 9.08
C ILE A 399 9.10 -12.78 8.90
N VAL A 400 9.77 -12.02 8.05
CA VAL A 400 9.35 -10.67 7.65
C VAL A 400 9.26 -10.56 6.12
N THR A 401 8.31 -9.77 5.65
CA THR A 401 8.04 -9.53 4.23
C THR A 401 7.61 -8.07 4.05
N PRO A 402 8.48 -7.17 3.54
CA PRO A 402 8.08 -5.82 3.16
C PRO A 402 7.42 -5.81 1.78
N GLU A 403 6.38 -5.00 1.61
CA GLU A 403 5.73 -4.76 0.32
C GLU A 403 5.58 -3.25 0.09
N LEU A 404 5.98 -2.76 -1.09
CA LEU A 404 5.68 -1.39 -1.50
C LEU A 404 4.20 -1.29 -1.87
N VAL A 405 3.44 -0.49 -1.13
CA VAL A 405 1.99 -0.32 -1.30
C VAL A 405 1.64 1.11 -1.69
N LYS A 406 0.46 1.27 -2.30
CA LYS A 406 -0.14 2.57 -2.63
C LYS A 406 -1.48 2.71 -1.91
N PRO A 407 -1.88 3.91 -1.46
CA PRO A 407 -3.22 4.16 -0.94
C PRO A 407 -4.30 3.79 -1.96
N ILE A 408 -5.43 3.27 -1.47
CA ILE A 408 -6.58 2.92 -2.30
C ILE A 408 -7.26 4.21 -2.79
N PRO A 409 -7.47 4.40 -4.10
CA PRO A 409 -8.20 5.55 -4.64
C PRO A 409 -9.64 5.62 -4.13
N SER A 410 -10.17 6.84 -3.95
CA SER A 410 -11.55 7.05 -3.55
C SER A 410 -12.53 6.41 -4.54
N GLY A 411 -13.54 5.71 -4.00
CA GLY A 411 -14.57 5.02 -4.80
C GLY A 411 -14.22 3.60 -5.23
N GLN A 412 -13.01 3.08 -4.96
CA GLN A 412 -12.74 1.64 -5.13
C GLN A 412 -13.31 0.83 -3.95
N PRO A 413 -13.79 -0.41 -4.20
CA PRO A 413 -14.25 -1.28 -3.12
C PRO A 413 -13.08 -1.65 -2.20
N LEU A 414 -13.29 -1.56 -0.89
CA LEU A 414 -12.30 -1.98 0.09
C LEU A 414 -12.05 -3.49 -0.01
N PRO A 415 -10.82 -3.98 0.23
CA PRO A 415 -10.54 -5.40 0.30
C PRO A 415 -11.43 -6.08 1.33
N ALA A 416 -12.07 -7.18 0.95
CA ALA A 416 -12.86 -7.97 1.88
C ALA A 416 -11.95 -8.47 3.02
N LEU A 417 -12.30 -8.13 4.26
CA LEU A 417 -11.62 -8.68 5.44
C LEU A 417 -11.84 -10.20 5.44
N ARG A 418 -10.75 -10.97 5.42
CA ARG A 418 -10.80 -12.40 5.75
C ARG A 418 -11.13 -12.54 7.23
N MET A 419 -12.41 -12.65 7.54
CA MET A 419 -12.86 -13.25 8.79
C MET A 419 -12.20 -14.63 8.88
N GLN A 420 -11.55 -14.91 10.01
CA GLN A 420 -10.96 -16.23 10.25
C GLN A 420 -12.10 -17.25 10.33
N GLU A 421 -11.91 -18.41 9.70
CA GLU A 421 -12.81 -19.55 9.86
C GLU A 421 -12.82 -19.95 11.35
N PRO A 422 -13.98 -20.38 11.90
CA PRO A 422 -14.09 -20.69 13.31
C PRO A 422 -13.07 -21.76 13.72
N PHE A 423 -12.32 -21.49 14.79
CA PHE A 423 -11.20 -22.31 15.28
C PHE A 423 -11.55 -23.78 15.62
N LEU A 424 -12.83 -24.15 15.62
CA LEU A 424 -13.35 -25.46 15.97
C LEU A 424 -14.16 -26.08 14.82
N ASP A 425 -13.46 -26.49 13.76
CA ASP A 425 -13.99 -27.49 12.84
C ASP A 425 -14.22 -28.81 13.60
N GLY A 426 -15.48 -29.17 13.83
CA GLY A 426 -15.87 -30.50 14.31
C GLY A 426 -16.65 -30.59 15.64
N TYR A 427 -17.05 -29.48 16.27
CA TYR A 427 -17.92 -29.53 17.47
C TYR A 427 -19.37 -29.05 17.28
N THR A 428 -19.85 -29.03 16.03
CA THR A 428 -21.28 -29.18 15.72
C THR A 428 -21.47 -30.44 14.90
N GLY A 429 -22.14 -31.43 15.49
CA GLY A 429 -22.47 -32.68 14.81
C GLY A 429 -23.58 -32.47 13.78
N GLU A 430 -23.24 -31.93 12.61
CA GLU A 430 -23.97 -32.18 11.35
C GLU A 430 -23.20 -31.70 10.11
N ALA A 431 -23.05 -32.61 9.14
CA ALA A 431 -22.83 -32.38 7.71
C ALA A 431 -21.86 -31.25 7.26
N SER A 432 -20.55 -31.51 7.34
CA SER A 432 -19.59 -30.84 6.45
C SER A 432 -19.89 -31.20 4.99
N LYS A 433 -20.49 -30.27 4.23
CA LYS A 433 -20.53 -30.33 2.76
C LYS A 433 -20.80 -28.97 2.09
N LYS A 434 -19.73 -28.29 1.69
CA LYS A 434 -19.61 -27.68 0.35
C LYS A 434 -18.18 -27.25 0.03
N GLN A 435 -17.42 -28.22 -0.47
CA GLN A 435 -16.22 -27.97 -1.25
C GLN A 435 -16.62 -27.28 -2.57
N THR A 436 -16.28 -26.01 -2.76
CA THR A 436 -16.25 -25.37 -4.08
C THR A 436 -14.90 -24.69 -4.28
N LEU A 437 -14.06 -25.35 -5.08
CA LEU A 437 -12.74 -24.87 -5.48
C LEU A 437 -12.91 -23.61 -6.35
N GLY A 438 -12.47 -22.45 -5.84
CA GLY A 438 -12.55 -21.16 -6.53
C GLY A 438 -11.17 -20.52 -6.69
N VAL A 439 -10.47 -20.84 -7.78
CA VAL A 439 -9.16 -20.26 -8.09
C VAL A 439 -9.34 -18.86 -8.68
N ALA A 440 -8.89 -17.83 -7.95
CA ALA A 440 -8.55 -16.52 -8.51
C ALA A 440 -7.55 -15.82 -7.58
N GLY A 441 -6.25 -15.95 -7.86
CA GLY A 441 -5.23 -15.12 -7.20
C GLY A 441 -5.33 -13.67 -7.66
N ALA A 442 -5.03 -12.72 -6.76
CA ALA A 442 -4.81 -11.34 -7.18
C ALA A 442 -3.69 -11.30 -8.22
N GLY A 443 -3.95 -10.66 -9.36
CA GLY A 443 -3.04 -10.67 -10.49
C GLY A 443 -1.71 -10.00 -10.14
N ALA A 444 -0.61 -10.77 -10.20
CA ALA A 444 0.71 -10.17 -10.36
C ALA A 444 0.68 -9.35 -11.66
N ALA A 445 1.02 -8.06 -11.56
CA ALA A 445 1.06 -7.17 -12.71
C ALA A 445 2.12 -7.69 -13.70
N ARG A 446 1.67 -8.28 -14.81
CA ARG A 446 2.56 -8.56 -15.93
C ARG A 446 3.07 -7.23 -16.47
N PRO A 447 4.37 -7.08 -16.77
CA PRO A 447 4.86 -5.88 -17.43
C PRO A 447 4.13 -5.70 -18.76
N VAL A 448 3.74 -4.46 -19.06
CA VAL A 448 3.11 -4.10 -20.33
C VAL A 448 4.04 -4.50 -21.46
N ARG A 449 3.55 -5.28 -22.42
CA ARG A 449 4.24 -5.56 -23.68
C ARG A 449 3.72 -4.56 -24.71
N ASP A 450 4.61 -3.71 -25.23
CA ASP A 450 4.26 -2.65 -26.18
C ASP A 450 3.91 -3.16 -27.60
N SER A 451 3.94 -4.48 -27.84
CA SER A 451 3.40 -5.08 -29.06
C SER A 451 3.00 -6.55 -28.87
N ILE A 452 2.02 -6.98 -29.66
CA ILE A 452 1.55 -8.37 -29.79
C ILE A 452 1.94 -8.84 -31.20
N PRO A 453 2.59 -10.01 -31.37
CA PRO A 453 2.91 -10.56 -32.69
C PRO A 453 1.64 -10.92 -33.48
N ILE A 454 1.71 -10.77 -34.81
CA ILE A 454 0.54 -10.87 -35.71
C ILE A 454 -0.16 -12.24 -35.63
N GLU A 455 0.59 -13.29 -35.30
CA GLU A 455 0.12 -14.67 -35.14
C GLU A 455 -0.86 -14.84 -33.96
N GLU A 456 -0.70 -14.05 -32.88
CA GLU A 456 -1.64 -14.05 -31.75
C GLU A 456 -2.94 -13.29 -32.11
N LEU A 457 -2.84 -12.20 -32.88
CA LEU A 457 -4.01 -11.46 -33.38
C LEU A 457 -4.87 -12.30 -34.34
N ILE A 458 -4.23 -13.06 -35.23
CA ILE A 458 -4.92 -13.99 -36.14
C ILE A 458 -5.60 -15.13 -35.37
N ARG A 459 -5.07 -15.52 -34.20
CA ARG A 459 -5.66 -16.58 -33.37
C ARG A 459 -6.87 -16.10 -32.59
N SER A 460 -6.86 -14.88 -32.05
CA SER A 460 -8.01 -14.31 -31.32
C SER A 460 -9.19 -14.01 -32.24
N LEU A 461 -8.94 -13.47 -33.45
CA LEU A 461 -9.98 -13.22 -34.45
C LEU A 461 -10.66 -14.52 -34.93
N ARG A 462 -9.92 -15.63 -35.00
CA ARG A 462 -10.46 -16.94 -35.39
C ARG A 462 -11.48 -17.53 -34.41
N TYR A 463 -11.51 -17.06 -33.16
CA TYR A 463 -12.42 -17.55 -32.12
C TYR A 463 -13.73 -16.74 -32.01
N SER A 464 -13.84 -15.62 -32.74
CA SER A 464 -15.01 -14.72 -32.69
C SER A 464 -16.04 -14.98 -33.80
N GLY A 465 -15.90 -16.06 -34.57
CA GLY A 465 -16.62 -16.27 -35.83
C GLY A 465 -17.13 -17.69 -36.06
N SER A 466 -17.95 -18.22 -35.16
CA SER A 466 -18.74 -19.44 -35.43
C SER A 466 -20.04 -19.46 -34.62
N ASN A 467 -21.17 -19.16 -35.26
CA ASN A 467 -22.49 -19.44 -34.69
C ASN A 467 -23.46 -19.91 -35.79
N ALA A 468 -23.84 -21.19 -35.72
CA ALA A 468 -24.91 -21.88 -36.47
C ALA A 468 -24.76 -22.03 -38.01
N PRO A 469 -25.54 -22.92 -38.69
CA PRO A 469 -26.50 -23.91 -38.17
C PRO A 469 -26.28 -25.37 -38.66
N ALA A 470 -26.99 -26.34 -38.07
CA ALA A 470 -27.28 -27.64 -38.70
C ALA A 470 -28.61 -28.25 -38.20
N GLU A 471 -29.47 -28.59 -39.15
CA GLU A 471 -30.70 -29.41 -39.06
C GLU A 471 -30.53 -30.64 -40.00
N PRO A 472 -31.43 -31.64 -40.03
CA PRO A 472 -32.37 -32.14 -39.02
C PRO A 472 -32.28 -33.68 -38.81
N SER A 473 -32.95 -34.21 -37.78
CA SER A 473 -33.38 -35.63 -37.77
C SER A 473 -34.59 -35.88 -36.87
N GLU A 474 -35.68 -36.37 -37.47
CA GLU A 474 -36.92 -36.87 -36.84
C GLU A 474 -37.32 -38.18 -37.56
N PRO A 475 -38.28 -39.00 -37.07
CA PRO A 475 -38.97 -38.95 -35.77
C PRO A 475 -39.06 -40.32 -35.05
N GLN A 476 -39.35 -40.31 -33.74
CA GLN A 476 -40.12 -41.38 -33.09
C GLN A 476 -41.16 -40.77 -32.13
N ALA A 477 -42.38 -41.29 -32.18
CA ALA A 477 -43.57 -40.74 -31.54
C ALA A 477 -44.10 -41.70 -30.41
N PRO A 478 -45.18 -41.39 -29.67
CA PRO A 478 -45.02 -41.19 -28.23
C PRO A 478 -45.78 -42.20 -27.34
N ALA A 479 -45.35 -42.34 -26.08
CA ALA A 479 -46.12 -42.98 -25.02
C ALA A 479 -46.83 -41.91 -24.15
N ALA A 480 -48.12 -42.10 -23.88
CA ALA A 480 -49.01 -41.05 -23.40
C ALA A 480 -48.97 -40.79 -21.89
N GLN A 481 -49.27 -39.54 -21.50
CA GLN A 481 -49.60 -39.14 -20.13
C GLN A 481 -51.08 -39.45 -19.82
N PRO A 482 -51.41 -39.91 -18.60
CA PRO A 482 -52.78 -39.86 -18.09
C PRO A 482 -53.17 -38.44 -17.64
N ALA A 483 -54.37 -38.01 -18.02
CA ALA A 483 -54.97 -36.73 -17.61
C ALA A 483 -55.57 -36.81 -16.16
N PRO A 484 -55.84 -35.69 -15.49
CA PRO A 484 -56.23 -35.68 -14.07
C PRO A 484 -57.71 -36.00 -13.85
N ALA A 485 -58.01 -36.68 -12.74
CA ALA A 485 -59.38 -36.92 -12.27
C ALA A 485 -59.84 -35.83 -11.28
N ALA A 486 -61.14 -35.52 -11.31
CA ALA A 486 -61.74 -34.35 -10.66
C ALA A 486 -62.05 -34.53 -9.16
N ALA A 487 -62.27 -33.41 -8.48
CA ALA A 487 -62.72 -33.35 -7.10
C ALA A 487 -64.22 -33.67 -6.94
N PRO A 488 -64.65 -34.07 -5.73
CA PRO A 488 -65.97 -33.74 -5.21
C PRO A 488 -65.90 -32.68 -4.10
N ALA A 489 -66.89 -31.79 -4.07
CA ALA A 489 -67.14 -30.85 -2.97
C ALA A 489 -68.34 -31.35 -2.11
N PRO A 490 -68.95 -30.58 -1.19
CA PRO A 490 -68.74 -30.81 0.24
C PRO A 490 -70.02 -31.11 1.04
N ALA A 491 -69.90 -31.72 2.23
CA ALA A 491 -71.02 -31.83 3.19
C ALA A 491 -70.60 -31.92 4.68
N THR A 492 -70.92 -30.85 5.43
CA THR A 492 -71.53 -30.82 6.78
C THR A 492 -70.98 -31.64 7.98
N ARG A 493 -70.48 -30.90 8.98
CA ARG A 493 -70.83 -30.92 10.44
C ARG A 493 -71.33 -32.24 11.09
N SER A 494 -70.74 -32.59 12.25
CA SER A 494 -71.35 -32.31 13.58
C SER A 494 -70.49 -32.77 14.78
N GLY A 495 -70.37 -31.92 15.83
CA GLY A 495 -69.93 -32.28 17.20
C GLY A 495 -68.47 -32.78 17.36
N GLY A 496 -67.77 -32.57 18.47
CA GLY A 496 -68.05 -31.88 19.72
C GLY A 496 -66.99 -32.28 20.77
N THR A 497 -66.49 -31.30 21.54
CA THR A 497 -66.50 -31.30 23.03
C THR A 497 -66.37 -32.69 23.71
N THR A 498 -65.39 -33.03 24.54
CA THR A 498 -64.72 -32.23 25.61
C THR A 498 -63.54 -33.00 26.24
N ALA A 499 -62.67 -32.26 26.95
CA ALA A 499 -61.96 -32.62 28.20
C ALA A 499 -61.05 -33.88 28.28
N GLY A 500 -59.88 -33.67 28.90
CA GLY A 500 -58.85 -34.66 29.21
C GLY A 500 -57.56 -33.94 29.58
#